data_AF-A0AA36C9S4-F1
#
_entry.id   AF-A0AA36C9S4-F1
#
_cell.length_a   1.000
_cell.length_b   1.000
_cell.length_c   1.000
_cell.angle_alpha   90.00
_cell.angle_beta   90.00
_cell.angle_gamma   90.00
#
_symmetry.space_group_name_H-M   'P 1'
#
loop_
_entity.id
_entity.type
_entity.pdbx_description
1 polymer ?
#
loop_
_entity_poly.entity_id
_entity_poly.type
_entity_poly.pdbx_seq_one_letter_code
_entity_poly.pdbx_strand_id
1 'polypeptide(L)'
;MPSNPRPPLPSIPSDSKIMWPLISADLDEFHPAPKTNRFGKKLLKVALTGGPCAGKSTAMEELCERIDEEFGNEWQVFKAAEASSLLYSGGVARSQLNDIQLEQWQLDMLSMIIRIEAVFEKIAENEPTKHTLILCDRGALDPKVFTPEPMWTNILKKLQTDEETLYSRYDQVIQLQTAPRCNYTNKNKFRREDYEHAAKINKEFTRVWRDHPNFVNILDNRDDSWEEKMAETWLTLKSTLEKTSAE
;
A
#
# COMPACT_ATOMS: atom_id res chain seq x y z
N MET A 1 -17.59 -32.58 -19.47
CA MET A 1 -16.18 -32.80 -19.86
C MET A 1 -15.48 -33.47 -18.70
N PRO A 2 -14.67 -34.53 -18.94
CA PRO A 2 -14.07 -35.30 -17.85
C PRO A 2 -12.97 -34.46 -17.16
N SER A 3 -13.01 -34.44 -15.83
CA SER A 3 -12.02 -33.81 -14.97
C SER A 3 -10.70 -34.58 -15.04
N ASN A 4 -9.67 -33.99 -15.65
CA ASN A 4 -8.33 -34.55 -15.59
C ASN A 4 -7.84 -34.57 -14.13
N PRO A 5 -7.30 -35.70 -13.64
CA PRO A 5 -6.69 -35.75 -12.31
C PRO A 5 -5.43 -34.88 -12.28
N ARG A 6 -5.20 -34.19 -11.15
CA ARG A 6 -4.04 -33.31 -10.98
C ARG A 6 -2.75 -34.12 -11.06
N PRO A 7 -1.70 -33.62 -11.76
CA PRO A 7 -0.42 -34.29 -11.77
C PRO A 7 0.18 -34.31 -10.35
N PRO A 8 0.89 -35.39 -9.95
CA PRO A 8 1.56 -35.44 -8.67
C PRO A 8 2.68 -34.40 -8.60
N LEU A 9 2.86 -33.79 -7.42
CA LEU A 9 3.96 -32.86 -7.19
C LEU A 9 5.30 -33.61 -7.30
N PRO A 10 6.30 -33.05 -7.99
CA PRO A 10 7.64 -33.64 -8.02
C PRO A 10 8.25 -33.61 -6.61
N SER A 11 8.96 -34.68 -6.25
CA SER A 11 9.69 -34.76 -4.98
C SER A 11 10.82 -33.72 -4.94
N ILE A 12 10.79 -32.85 -3.94
CA ILE A 12 11.87 -31.88 -3.68
C ILE A 12 13.08 -32.65 -3.14
N PRO A 13 14.29 -32.51 -3.72
CA PRO A 13 15.50 -33.12 -3.17
C PRO A 13 15.77 -32.61 -1.75
N SER A 14 16.08 -33.52 -0.82
CA SER A 14 16.29 -33.24 0.61
C SER A 14 17.48 -32.34 0.92
N ASP A 15 18.35 -32.06 -0.05
CA ASP A 15 19.60 -31.31 0.14
C ASP A 15 19.74 -30.10 -0.78
N SER A 16 18.64 -29.37 -1.00
CA SER A 16 18.72 -28.03 -1.58
C SER A 16 18.94 -26.99 -0.49
N LYS A 17 20.17 -26.88 0.00
CA LYS A 17 20.69 -25.59 0.48
C LYS A 17 20.83 -24.63 -0.72
N ILE A 18 19.74 -24.34 -1.41
CA ILE A 18 19.61 -23.06 -2.10
C ILE A 18 19.13 -22.11 -1.01
N MET A 19 20.04 -21.75 -0.11
CA MET A 19 19.92 -20.43 0.50
C MET A 19 20.17 -19.48 -0.65
N TRP A 20 19.09 -18.99 -1.26
CA TRP A 20 19.18 -17.64 -1.80
C TRP A 20 19.77 -16.81 -0.66
N PRO A 21 20.83 -16.03 -0.88
CA PRO A 21 21.18 -15.04 0.11
C PRO A 21 19.90 -14.23 0.30
N LEU A 22 19.19 -14.46 1.41
CA LEU A 22 18.23 -13.51 1.92
C LEU A 22 18.99 -12.21 1.85
N ILE A 23 18.48 -11.29 1.04
CA ILE A 23 19.08 -10.03 0.65
C ILE A 23 19.71 -9.42 1.91
N SER A 24 20.99 -9.71 2.15
CA SER A 24 21.65 -9.35 3.41
C SER A 24 22.06 -7.89 3.40
N ALA A 25 21.74 -7.20 2.31
CA ALA A 25 22.09 -5.83 2.03
C ALA A 25 20.97 -4.81 2.35
N ASP A 26 19.75 -5.24 2.67
CA ASP A 26 18.60 -4.31 2.73
C ASP A 26 17.72 -4.46 3.99
N LEU A 27 18.27 -4.93 5.12
CA LEU A 27 17.57 -4.82 6.42
C LEU A 27 17.34 -3.35 6.81
N ASP A 28 18.16 -2.43 6.30
CA ASP A 28 17.98 -0.99 6.47
C ASP A 28 16.70 -0.48 5.79
N GLU A 29 16.18 -1.16 4.75
CA GLU A 29 14.97 -0.73 4.04
C GLU A 29 13.69 -0.88 4.87
N PHE A 30 13.73 -1.71 5.92
CA PHE A 30 12.62 -1.90 6.85
C PHE A 30 12.58 -0.82 7.94
N HIS A 31 13.65 -0.05 8.15
CA HIS A 31 13.66 1.04 9.13
C HIS A 31 12.86 2.25 8.63
N PRO A 32 12.28 3.05 9.54
CA PRO A 32 11.60 4.28 9.16
C PRO A 32 12.56 5.25 8.46
N ALA A 33 12.12 5.78 7.33
CA ALA A 33 12.91 6.71 6.53
C ALA A 33 13.18 8.03 7.26
N PRO A 34 14.32 8.69 6.97
CA PRO A 34 14.61 10.00 7.53
C PRO A 34 13.54 11.02 7.10
N LYS A 35 13.06 11.82 8.05
CA LYS A 35 12.05 12.88 7.81
C LYS A 35 12.61 14.10 7.05
N THR A 36 13.92 14.17 6.90
CA THR A 36 14.63 15.21 6.15
C THR A 36 15.79 14.62 5.36
N ASN A 37 16.02 15.10 4.14
CA ASN A 37 17.19 14.72 3.37
C ASN A 37 18.45 15.52 3.76
N ARG A 38 19.57 15.21 3.10
CA ARG A 38 20.88 15.84 3.34
C ARG A 38 20.94 17.35 3.05
N PHE A 39 19.94 17.90 2.38
CA PHE A 39 19.80 19.33 2.09
C PHE A 39 18.81 20.03 3.03
N GLY A 40 18.31 19.32 4.05
CA GLY A 40 17.30 19.83 4.99
C GLY A 40 15.88 19.89 4.42
N LYS A 41 15.62 19.26 3.26
CA LYS A 41 14.27 19.18 2.70
C LYS A 41 13.49 18.05 3.35
N LYS A 42 12.25 18.33 3.71
CA LYS A 42 11.30 17.39 4.32
C LYS A 42 10.94 16.25 3.36
N LEU A 43 10.83 15.05 3.91
CA LEU A 43 10.31 13.85 3.25
C LEU A 43 9.04 13.44 3.98
N LEU A 44 7.93 13.37 3.24
CA LEU A 44 6.62 12.98 3.76
C LEU A 44 6.15 11.75 2.99
N LYS A 45 5.74 10.69 3.70
CA LYS A 45 5.15 9.49 3.08
C LYS A 45 3.71 9.30 3.54
N VAL A 46 2.79 9.22 2.57
CA VAL A 46 1.36 9.05 2.83
C VAL A 46 0.83 7.84 2.08
N ALA A 47 0.15 6.95 2.78
CA ALA A 47 -0.54 5.82 2.17
C ALA A 47 -2.04 6.12 1.96
N LEU A 48 -2.52 5.92 0.74
CA LEU A 48 -3.94 5.81 0.44
C LEU A 48 -4.34 4.34 0.55
N THR A 49 -5.17 4.01 1.53
CA THR A 49 -5.66 2.63 1.76
C THR A 49 -7.17 2.52 1.58
N GLY A 50 -7.69 1.31 1.65
CA GLY A 50 -9.13 1.05 1.62
C GLY A 50 -9.55 -0.04 0.65
N GLY A 51 -10.83 -0.37 0.72
CA GLY A 51 -11.42 -1.49 0.00
C GLY A 51 -11.49 -1.30 -1.53
N PRO A 52 -11.94 -2.35 -2.23
CA PRO A 52 -12.29 -2.25 -3.65
C PRO A 52 -13.32 -1.13 -3.88
N CYS A 53 -13.24 -0.45 -5.01
CA CYS A 53 -14.15 0.62 -5.44
C CYS A 53 -14.18 1.85 -4.53
N ALA A 54 -13.12 2.10 -3.76
CA ALA A 54 -13.00 3.30 -2.93
C ALA A 54 -12.61 4.57 -3.71
N GLY A 55 -12.18 4.44 -4.97
CA GLY A 55 -11.71 5.57 -5.80
C GLY A 55 -10.24 5.94 -5.63
N LYS A 56 -9.42 5.13 -4.94
CA LYS A 56 -8.00 5.41 -4.67
C LYS A 56 -7.20 5.93 -5.87
N SER A 57 -7.24 5.24 -7.01
CA SER A 57 -6.47 5.64 -8.19
C SER A 57 -6.92 7.00 -8.73
N THR A 58 -8.22 7.27 -8.77
CA THR A 58 -8.79 8.58 -9.15
C THR A 58 -8.39 9.66 -8.16
N ALA A 59 -8.50 9.40 -6.85
CA ALA A 59 -8.05 10.34 -5.82
C ALA A 59 -6.55 10.63 -5.95
N MET A 60 -5.73 9.62 -6.23
CA MET A 60 -4.28 9.81 -6.38
C MET A 60 -3.93 10.68 -7.59
N GLU A 61 -4.65 10.56 -8.70
CA GLU A 61 -4.50 11.45 -9.86
C GLU A 61 -4.87 12.88 -9.50
N GLU A 62 -6.06 13.11 -8.93
CA GLU A 62 -6.54 14.45 -8.56
C GLU A 62 -5.69 15.11 -7.46
N LEU A 63 -5.22 14.35 -6.47
CA LEU A 63 -4.31 14.86 -5.44
C LEU A 63 -3.01 15.36 -6.07
N CYS A 64 -2.42 14.60 -6.99
CA CYS A 64 -1.20 15.04 -7.66
C CYS A 64 -1.40 16.34 -8.45
N GLU A 65 -2.53 16.49 -9.15
CA GLU A 65 -2.85 17.72 -9.87
C GLU A 65 -2.96 18.91 -8.91
N ARG A 66 -3.73 18.77 -7.83
CA ARG A 66 -3.88 19.84 -6.82
C ARG A 66 -2.57 20.20 -6.12
N ILE A 67 -1.71 19.22 -5.86
CA ILE A 67 -0.38 19.49 -5.26
C ILE A 67 0.51 20.24 -6.24
N ASP A 68 0.51 19.87 -7.53
CA ASP A 68 1.29 20.58 -8.54
C ASP A 68 0.83 22.04 -8.67
N GLU A 69 -0.49 22.26 -8.67
CA GLU A 69 -1.10 23.60 -8.76
C GLU A 69 -0.83 24.47 -7.51
N GLU A 70 -1.06 23.96 -6.30
CA GLU A 70 -1.00 24.75 -5.07
C GLU A 70 0.38 24.74 -4.39
N PHE A 71 1.16 23.66 -4.55
CA PHE A 71 2.41 23.42 -3.81
C PHE A 71 3.59 23.07 -4.72
N GLY A 72 3.44 23.05 -6.04
CA GLY A 72 4.45 22.54 -6.98
C GLY A 72 5.78 23.32 -6.96
N ASN A 73 5.81 24.55 -6.45
CA ASN A 73 7.06 25.30 -6.26
C ASN A 73 7.89 24.78 -5.07
N GLU A 74 7.24 24.22 -4.05
CA GLU A 74 7.85 23.78 -2.79
C GLU A 74 7.97 22.26 -2.69
N TRP A 75 7.04 21.52 -3.30
CA TRP A 75 6.93 20.07 -3.21
C TRP A 75 7.07 19.41 -4.58
N GLN A 76 7.78 18.29 -4.62
CA GLN A 76 7.68 17.29 -5.68
C GLN A 76 6.92 16.07 -5.18
N VAL A 77 6.23 15.37 -6.08
CA VAL A 77 5.38 14.22 -5.73
C VAL A 77 5.82 12.97 -6.49
N PHE A 78 6.07 11.89 -5.76
CA PHE A 78 6.21 10.55 -6.33
C PHE A 78 4.95 9.73 -6.08
N LYS A 79 4.51 8.98 -7.09
CA LYS A 79 3.40 8.03 -7.00
C LYS A 79 3.95 6.61 -6.95
N ALA A 80 3.91 5.98 -5.77
CA ALA A 80 4.22 4.57 -5.61
C ALA A 80 2.99 3.73 -5.98
N ALA A 81 3.05 3.10 -7.16
CA ALA A 81 1.96 2.31 -7.71
C ALA A 81 1.70 1.00 -6.92
N GLU A 82 0.48 0.49 -7.02
CA GLU A 82 0.04 -0.73 -6.36
C GLU A 82 0.83 -1.97 -6.84
N ALA A 83 1.61 -2.59 -5.95
CA ALA A 83 2.39 -3.80 -6.24
C ALA A 83 1.51 -5.00 -6.69
N SER A 84 0.30 -5.15 -6.15
CA SER A 84 -0.61 -6.23 -6.52
C SER A 84 -1.05 -6.14 -7.97
N SER A 85 -1.36 -4.93 -8.45
CA SER A 85 -1.73 -4.71 -9.85
C SER A 85 -0.59 -5.13 -10.80
N LEU A 86 0.66 -4.83 -10.44
CA LEU A 86 1.84 -5.26 -11.20
C LEU A 86 1.91 -6.79 -11.29
N LEU A 87 1.82 -7.50 -10.16
CA LEU A 87 1.94 -8.95 -10.17
C LEU A 87 0.74 -9.67 -10.83
N TYR A 88 -0.49 -9.14 -10.68
CA TYR A 88 -1.66 -9.66 -11.39
C TYR A 88 -1.53 -9.47 -12.91
N SER A 89 -0.97 -8.35 -13.36
CA SER A 89 -0.70 -8.13 -14.78
C SER A 89 0.31 -9.11 -15.36
N GLY A 90 1.22 -9.63 -14.52
CA GLY A 90 2.18 -10.69 -14.86
C GLY A 90 1.57 -12.10 -14.96
N GLY A 91 0.26 -12.26 -14.77
CA GLY A 91 -0.45 -13.53 -14.92
C GLY A 91 -0.59 -14.36 -13.65
N VAL A 92 -0.18 -13.83 -12.49
CA VAL A 92 -0.38 -14.55 -11.23
C VAL A 92 -1.86 -14.57 -10.87
N ALA A 93 -2.41 -15.77 -10.69
CA ALA A 93 -3.77 -15.96 -10.20
C ALA A 93 -3.73 -16.40 -8.73
N ARG A 94 -3.95 -15.46 -7.81
CA ARG A 94 -3.93 -15.75 -6.36
C ARG A 94 -4.79 -16.94 -5.96
N SER A 95 -5.94 -17.13 -6.60
CA SER A 95 -6.85 -18.25 -6.34
C SER A 95 -6.30 -19.63 -6.73
N GLN A 96 -5.16 -19.69 -7.43
CA GLN A 96 -4.50 -20.93 -7.87
C GLN A 96 -3.28 -21.28 -7.00
N LEU A 97 -2.90 -20.41 -6.06
CA LEU A 97 -1.76 -20.64 -5.17
C LEU A 97 -2.17 -21.60 -4.04
N ASN A 98 -1.29 -22.56 -3.72
CA ASN A 98 -1.40 -23.33 -2.48
C ASN A 98 -0.90 -22.50 -1.27
N ASP A 99 -1.06 -23.02 -0.05
CA ASP A 99 -0.75 -22.26 1.17
C ASP A 99 0.73 -21.81 1.25
N ILE A 100 1.67 -22.66 0.80
CA ILE A 100 3.10 -22.32 0.76
C ILE A 100 3.36 -21.19 -0.23
N GLN A 101 2.77 -21.28 -1.42
CA GLN A 101 2.87 -20.25 -2.45
C GLN A 101 2.19 -18.95 -2.04
N LEU A 102 1.07 -19.03 -1.31
CA LEU A 102 0.36 -17.86 -0.81
C LEU A 102 1.16 -17.13 0.27
N GLU A 103 1.79 -17.87 1.19
CA GLU A 103 2.68 -17.28 2.18
C GLU A 103 3.89 -16.60 1.52
N GLN A 104 4.54 -17.28 0.58
CA GLN A 104 5.65 -16.71 -0.17
C GLN A 104 5.22 -15.46 -0.94
N TRP A 105 4.07 -15.52 -1.61
CA TRP A 105 3.48 -14.38 -2.29
C TRP A 105 3.27 -13.18 -1.37
N GLN A 106 2.73 -13.37 -0.17
CA GLN A 106 2.49 -12.28 0.76
C GLN A 106 3.81 -11.69 1.31
N LEU A 107 4.82 -12.53 1.53
CA LEU A 107 6.18 -12.10 1.89
C LEU A 107 6.80 -11.23 0.78
N ASP A 108 6.75 -11.69 -0.46
CA ASP A 108 7.32 -10.99 -1.62
C ASP A 108 6.54 -9.71 -1.93
N MET A 109 5.21 -9.72 -1.75
CA MET A 109 4.35 -8.54 -1.86
C MET A 109 4.76 -7.44 -0.90
N LEU A 110 4.91 -7.76 0.39
CA LEU A 110 5.36 -6.80 1.41
C LEU A 110 6.76 -6.27 1.10
N SER A 111 7.67 -7.16 0.72
CA SER A 111 9.04 -6.78 0.34
C SER A 111 9.06 -5.85 -0.88
N MET A 112 8.20 -6.11 -1.87
CA MET A 112 8.07 -5.27 -3.06
C MET A 112 7.51 -3.88 -2.73
N ILE A 113 6.49 -3.79 -1.87
CA ILE A 113 5.94 -2.50 -1.42
C ILE A 113 7.06 -1.66 -0.78
N ILE A 114 7.79 -2.25 0.17
CA ILE A 114 8.89 -1.59 0.88
C ILE A 114 9.98 -1.17 -0.10
N ARG A 115 10.34 -2.03 -1.05
CA ARG A 115 11.38 -1.72 -2.04
C ARG A 115 10.98 -0.59 -2.99
N ILE A 116 9.74 -0.59 -3.47
CA ILE A 116 9.24 0.48 -4.35
C ILE A 116 9.27 1.82 -3.62
N GLU A 117 8.83 1.86 -2.36
CA GLU A 117 8.92 3.06 -1.52
C GLU A 117 10.37 3.54 -1.35
N ALA A 118 11.27 2.63 -1.00
CA ALA A 118 12.69 2.93 -0.78
C ALA A 118 13.38 3.52 -2.02
N VAL A 119 12.96 3.12 -3.23
CA VAL A 119 13.47 3.73 -4.47
C VAL A 119 13.15 5.23 -4.52
N PHE A 120 11.92 5.62 -4.21
CA PHE A 120 11.52 7.02 -4.22
C PHE A 120 12.18 7.82 -3.09
N GLU A 121 12.37 7.23 -1.92
CA GLU A 121 13.12 7.83 -0.81
C GLU A 121 14.57 8.12 -1.20
N LYS A 122 15.27 7.14 -1.78
CA LYS A 122 16.67 7.29 -2.24
C LYS A 122 16.81 8.36 -3.32
N ILE A 123 15.80 8.53 -4.17
CA ILE A 123 15.76 9.65 -5.13
C ILE A 123 15.56 10.97 -4.37
N ALA A 124 14.61 11.04 -3.45
CA ALA A 124 14.29 12.21 -2.63
C ALA A 124 15.47 12.67 -1.74
N GLU A 125 16.33 11.76 -1.30
CA GLU A 125 17.56 12.07 -0.55
C GLU A 125 18.48 13.04 -1.29
N ASN A 126 18.39 13.05 -2.63
CA ASN A 126 19.25 13.84 -3.50
C ASN A 126 18.56 15.12 -4.03
N GLU A 127 17.35 15.45 -3.57
CA GLU A 127 16.60 16.65 -3.99
C GLU A 127 17.03 17.90 -3.20
N PRO A 128 17.66 18.91 -3.82
CA PRO A 128 18.18 20.06 -3.09
C PRO A 128 17.20 21.23 -2.95
N THR A 129 16.15 21.27 -3.76
CA THR A 129 15.28 22.46 -3.91
C THR A 129 13.91 22.29 -3.27
N LYS A 130 13.29 21.12 -3.43
CA LYS A 130 11.91 20.86 -3.01
C LYS A 130 11.80 19.84 -1.87
N HIS A 131 10.76 19.96 -1.07
CA HIS A 131 10.28 18.88 -0.22
C HIS A 131 9.73 17.75 -1.10
N THR A 132 9.70 16.52 -0.57
CA THR A 132 9.22 15.37 -1.32
C THR A 132 8.06 14.70 -0.61
N LEU A 133 6.95 14.54 -1.33
CA LEU A 133 5.82 13.72 -0.93
C LEU A 133 5.83 12.41 -1.73
N ILE A 134 5.79 11.29 -1.03
CA ILE A 134 5.59 9.96 -1.62
C ILE A 134 4.15 9.53 -1.31
N LEU A 135 3.31 9.49 -2.34
CA LEU A 135 1.95 8.95 -2.27
C LEU A 135 1.94 7.47 -2.66
N CYS A 136 1.57 6.62 -1.71
CA CYS A 136 1.50 5.18 -1.90
C CYS A 136 0.06 4.73 -2.18
N ASP A 137 -0.17 4.09 -3.33
CA ASP A 137 -1.40 3.32 -3.56
C ASP A 137 -1.27 1.99 -2.82
N ARG A 138 -1.80 1.97 -1.59
CA ARG A 138 -1.66 0.96 -0.53
C ARG A 138 -0.34 1.01 0.23
N GLY A 139 -0.42 0.79 1.55
CA GLY A 139 0.75 0.72 2.43
C GLY A 139 1.14 -0.70 2.84
N ALA A 140 2.19 -0.82 3.64
CA ALA A 140 2.84 -2.08 4.01
C ALA A 140 1.97 -3.00 4.88
N LEU A 141 0.93 -2.47 5.54
CA LEU A 141 -0.04 -3.29 6.26
C LEU A 141 -1.25 -3.71 5.42
N ASP A 142 -1.46 -3.17 4.22
CA ASP A 142 -2.55 -3.61 3.34
C ASP A 142 -2.52 -5.13 3.06
N PRO A 143 -1.37 -5.80 2.86
CA PRO A 143 -1.30 -7.26 2.71
C PRO A 143 -1.88 -8.04 3.90
N LYS A 144 -1.83 -7.50 5.13
CA LYS A 144 -2.37 -8.12 6.35
C LYS A 144 -3.87 -8.38 6.23
N VAL A 145 -4.63 -7.49 5.58
CA VAL A 145 -6.08 -7.63 5.37
C VAL A 145 -6.43 -8.94 4.66
N PHE A 146 -5.52 -9.45 3.84
CA PHE A 146 -5.72 -10.68 3.07
C PHE A 146 -4.89 -11.86 3.60
N THR A 147 -4.31 -11.76 4.79
CA THR A 147 -3.37 -12.76 5.33
C THR A 147 -3.85 -13.23 6.69
N PRO A 148 -4.08 -14.55 6.91
CA PRO A 148 -4.41 -15.07 8.23
C PRO A 148 -3.31 -14.73 9.26
N GLU A 149 -3.71 -14.40 10.49
CA GLU A 149 -2.79 -13.94 11.55
C GLU A 149 -1.57 -14.88 11.79
N PRO A 150 -1.69 -16.23 11.78
CA PRO A 150 -0.51 -17.11 11.92
C PRO A 150 0.49 -16.97 10.76
N MET A 151 -0.01 -16.82 9.53
CA MET A 151 0.81 -16.62 8.33
C MET A 151 1.48 -15.24 8.37
N TRP A 152 0.72 -14.22 8.75
CA TRP A 152 1.23 -12.84 8.90
C TRP A 152 2.36 -12.75 9.92
N THR A 153 2.18 -13.37 11.09
CA THR A 153 3.22 -13.46 12.12
C THR A 153 4.50 -14.11 11.61
N ASN A 154 4.38 -15.17 10.79
CA ASN A 154 5.54 -15.84 10.20
C ASN A 154 6.25 -14.97 9.14
N ILE A 155 5.49 -14.21 8.35
CA ILE A 155 6.04 -13.27 7.37
C ILE A 155 6.85 -12.18 8.06
N LEU A 156 6.29 -11.53 9.09
CA LEU A 156 6.99 -10.51 9.88
C LEU A 156 8.29 -11.06 10.48
N LYS A 157 8.25 -12.27 11.04
CA LYS A 157 9.44 -12.95 11.56
C LYS A 157 10.50 -13.20 10.50
N LYS A 158 10.11 -13.66 9.30
CA LYS A 158 11.04 -13.89 8.18
C LYS A 158 11.70 -12.60 7.69
N LEU A 159 10.94 -11.50 7.71
CA LEU A 159 11.41 -10.17 7.33
C LEU A 159 12.09 -9.40 8.47
N GLN A 160 12.15 -9.97 9.68
CA GLN A 160 12.76 -9.36 10.86
C GLN A 160 12.20 -7.96 11.16
N THR A 161 10.88 -7.81 11.03
CA THR A 161 10.16 -6.56 11.26
C THR A 161 8.90 -6.81 12.11
N ASP A 162 8.21 -5.76 12.50
CA ASP A 162 6.96 -5.80 13.25
C ASP A 162 5.99 -4.72 12.77
N GLU A 163 4.75 -4.75 13.26
CA GLU A 163 3.71 -3.82 12.81
C GLU A 163 4.00 -2.38 13.21
N GLU A 164 4.66 -2.15 14.36
CA GLU A 164 5.06 -0.81 14.81
C GLU A 164 6.07 -0.19 13.83
N THR A 165 7.05 -0.98 13.41
CA THR A 165 8.00 -0.62 12.37
C THR A 165 7.27 -0.28 11.07
N LEU A 166 6.34 -1.14 10.63
CA LEU A 166 5.55 -0.89 9.41
C LEU A 166 4.65 0.36 9.51
N TYR A 167 4.07 0.66 10.68
CA TYR A 167 3.33 1.88 10.93
C TYR A 167 4.23 3.11 10.81
N SER A 168 5.39 3.09 11.47
CA SER A 168 6.31 4.24 11.55
C SER A 168 6.85 4.72 10.20
N ARG A 169 6.70 3.89 9.15
CA ARG A 169 7.08 4.22 7.76
C ARG A 169 6.23 5.32 7.15
N TYR A 170 4.99 5.51 7.62
CA TYR A 170 4.06 6.49 7.07
C TYR A 170 3.90 7.65 8.03
N ASP A 171 3.91 8.86 7.48
CA ASP A 171 3.55 10.06 8.23
C ASP A 171 2.04 10.18 8.40
N GLN A 172 1.28 9.67 7.42
CA GLN A 172 -0.16 9.67 7.43
C GLN A 172 -0.70 8.47 6.64
N VAL A 173 -1.83 7.94 7.10
CA VAL A 173 -2.57 6.90 6.39
C VAL A 173 -4.00 7.38 6.21
N ILE A 174 -4.44 7.48 4.95
CA ILE A 174 -5.79 7.94 4.61
C ILE A 174 -6.54 6.76 4.01
N GLN A 175 -7.53 6.24 4.75
CA GLN A 175 -8.45 5.25 4.22
C GLN A 175 -9.56 5.96 3.44
N LEU A 176 -9.75 5.57 2.18
CA LEU A 176 -10.96 5.86 1.43
C LEU A 176 -11.93 4.68 1.58
N GLN A 177 -13.14 4.90 2.09
CA GLN A 177 -14.11 3.80 2.19
C GLN A 177 -14.61 3.33 0.83
N THR A 178 -14.98 2.05 0.73
CA THR A 178 -15.64 1.48 -0.46
C THR A 178 -16.95 2.22 -0.76
N ALA A 179 -17.15 2.55 -2.04
CA ALA A 179 -18.38 3.18 -2.54
C ALA A 179 -19.65 2.46 -2.07
N PRO A 180 -20.76 3.18 -1.80
CA PRO A 180 -22.03 2.58 -1.42
C PRO A 180 -22.54 1.64 -2.52
N ARG A 181 -23.46 0.74 -2.16
CA ARG A 181 -23.97 -0.32 -3.05
C ARG A 181 -24.47 0.23 -4.40
N CYS A 182 -25.13 1.39 -4.40
CA CYS A 182 -25.65 2.04 -5.60
C CYS A 182 -24.56 2.46 -6.60
N ASN A 183 -23.35 2.78 -6.12
CA ASN A 183 -22.23 3.29 -6.92
C ASN A 183 -21.09 2.26 -7.06
N TYR A 184 -21.26 1.06 -6.50
CA TYR A 184 -20.24 0.01 -6.56
C TYR A 184 -20.16 -0.61 -7.96
N THR A 185 -18.97 -0.61 -8.56
CA THR A 185 -18.74 -1.19 -9.89
C THR A 185 -17.63 -2.25 -9.90
N ASN A 186 -17.85 -3.29 -10.71
CA ASN A 186 -16.91 -4.37 -10.99
C ASN A 186 -16.18 -4.21 -12.32
N LYS A 187 -16.00 -2.96 -12.80
CA LYS A 187 -15.36 -2.68 -14.09
C LYS A 187 -13.85 -2.99 -14.11
N ASN A 188 -13.21 -3.15 -12.96
CA ASN A 188 -11.80 -3.54 -12.91
C ASN A 188 -11.67 -5.05 -13.23
N LYS A 189 -10.94 -5.38 -14.30
CA LYS A 189 -10.75 -6.77 -14.81
C LYS A 189 -10.15 -7.73 -13.78
N PHE A 190 -9.46 -7.22 -12.77
CA PHE A 190 -8.84 -8.02 -11.71
C PHE A 190 -9.71 -8.12 -10.44
N ARG A 191 -10.85 -7.41 -10.38
CA ARG A 191 -11.77 -7.42 -9.24
C ARG A 191 -12.83 -8.50 -9.43
N ARG A 192 -13.03 -9.35 -8.42
CA ARG A 192 -13.93 -10.50 -8.49
C ARG A 192 -14.95 -10.57 -7.35
N GLU A 193 -14.85 -9.68 -6.38
CA GLU A 193 -15.69 -9.65 -5.19
C GLU A 193 -17.07 -9.02 -5.43
N ASP A 194 -18.08 -9.48 -4.69
CA ASP A 194 -19.37 -8.79 -4.58
C ASP A 194 -19.28 -7.62 -3.59
N TYR A 195 -20.34 -6.81 -3.54
CA TYR A 195 -20.38 -5.64 -2.65
C TYR A 195 -20.26 -6.03 -1.18
N GLU A 196 -20.95 -7.10 -0.75
CA GLU A 196 -20.92 -7.54 0.64
C GLU A 196 -19.50 -7.94 1.08
N HIS A 197 -18.75 -8.63 0.22
CA HIS A 197 -17.34 -8.96 0.45
C HIS A 197 -16.47 -7.70 0.46
N ALA A 198 -16.63 -6.79 -0.50
CA ALA A 198 -15.88 -5.55 -0.54
C ALA A 198 -16.09 -4.69 0.72
N ALA A 199 -17.32 -4.64 1.24
CA ALA A 199 -17.64 -3.95 2.49
C ALA A 199 -16.99 -4.60 3.72
N LYS A 200 -16.89 -5.94 3.76
CA LYS A 200 -16.15 -6.66 4.81
C LYS A 200 -14.66 -6.36 4.75
N ILE A 201 -14.05 -6.46 3.58
CA ILE A 201 -12.64 -6.09 3.34
C ILE A 201 -12.38 -4.64 3.79
N ASN A 202 -13.29 -3.71 3.47
CA ASN A 202 -13.13 -2.31 3.86
C ASN A 202 -13.05 -2.12 5.38
N LYS A 203 -13.84 -2.88 6.16
CA LYS A 203 -13.76 -2.86 7.62
C LYS A 203 -12.44 -3.43 8.14
N GLU A 204 -11.90 -4.45 7.47
CA GLU A 204 -10.59 -5.01 7.82
C GLU A 204 -9.46 -3.99 7.58
N PHE A 205 -9.51 -3.18 6.52
CA PHE A 205 -8.57 -2.07 6.35
C PHE A 205 -8.63 -1.10 7.53
N THR A 206 -9.82 -0.74 7.99
CA THR A 206 -9.99 0.10 9.19
C THR A 206 -9.38 -0.59 10.41
N ARG A 207 -9.66 -1.88 10.62
CA ARG A 207 -9.12 -2.65 11.76
C ARG A 207 -7.59 -2.67 11.76
N VAL A 208 -6.98 -2.86 10.59
CA VAL A 208 -5.53 -3.00 10.43
C VAL A 208 -4.80 -1.68 10.60
N TRP A 209 -5.41 -0.54 10.24
CA TRP A 209 -4.74 0.76 10.29
C TRP A 209 -5.15 1.66 11.45
N ARG A 210 -6.22 1.33 12.21
CA ARG A 210 -6.79 2.19 13.26
C ARG A 210 -5.80 2.64 14.35
N ASP A 211 -4.76 1.84 14.60
CA ASP A 211 -3.80 2.08 15.67
C ASP A 211 -2.62 2.96 15.19
N HIS A 212 -2.57 3.33 13.90
CA HIS A 212 -1.60 4.30 13.38
C HIS A 212 -1.94 5.72 13.88
N PRO A 213 -0.96 6.49 14.39
CA PRO A 213 -1.20 7.76 15.08
C PRO A 213 -1.87 8.83 14.22
N ASN A 214 -1.57 8.85 12.92
CA ASN A 214 -2.15 9.78 11.94
C ASN A 214 -3.04 9.05 10.93
N PHE A 215 -3.85 8.12 11.41
CA PHE A 215 -4.86 7.44 10.61
C PHE A 215 -6.12 8.30 10.43
N VAL A 216 -6.55 8.50 9.18
CA VAL A 216 -7.79 9.21 8.84
C VAL A 216 -8.68 8.32 8.00
N ASN A 217 -9.95 8.21 8.37
CA ASN A 217 -10.94 7.39 7.68
C ASN A 217 -11.97 8.28 6.98
N ILE A 218 -11.80 8.46 5.66
CA ILE A 218 -12.68 9.26 4.81
C ILE A 218 -13.89 8.40 4.45
N LEU A 219 -15.04 8.79 4.97
CA LEU A 219 -16.29 8.08 4.78
C LEU A 219 -16.82 8.28 3.35
N ASP A 220 -17.63 7.33 2.91
CA ASP A 220 -18.44 7.49 1.71
C ASP A 220 -19.84 7.85 2.20
N ASN A 221 -20.14 9.16 2.25
CA ASN A 221 -21.44 9.65 2.70
C ASN A 221 -22.48 9.26 1.65
N ARG A 222 -23.51 8.54 2.10
CA ARG A 222 -24.44 7.81 1.21
C ARG A 222 -25.32 8.70 0.33
N ASP A 223 -25.24 10.02 0.48
CA ASP A 223 -26.07 11.00 -0.22
C ASP A 223 -25.27 12.04 -1.03
N ASP A 224 -23.93 12.08 -0.93
CA ASP A 224 -23.10 13.11 -1.58
C ASP A 224 -21.96 12.53 -2.44
N SER A 225 -21.55 13.34 -3.41
CA SER A 225 -20.82 12.94 -4.60
C SER A 225 -19.31 12.75 -4.36
N TRP A 226 -18.63 12.14 -5.33
CA TRP A 226 -17.17 11.91 -5.33
C TRP A 226 -16.37 13.16 -4.91
N GLU A 227 -16.87 14.32 -5.28
CA GLU A 227 -16.31 15.65 -5.01
C GLU A 227 -16.17 15.95 -3.52
N GLU A 228 -17.14 15.59 -2.66
CA GLU A 228 -17.05 15.85 -1.22
C GLU A 228 -16.00 14.96 -0.55
N LYS A 229 -16.02 13.67 -0.89
CA LYS A 229 -15.02 12.71 -0.43
C LYS A 229 -13.62 13.16 -0.83
N MET A 230 -13.47 13.64 -2.07
CA MET A 230 -12.22 14.15 -2.58
C MET A 230 -11.83 15.47 -1.89
N ALA A 231 -12.78 16.36 -1.61
CA ALA A 231 -12.52 17.59 -0.85
C ALA A 231 -12.03 17.29 0.57
N GLU A 232 -12.64 16.35 1.29
CA GLU A 232 -12.20 15.92 2.63
C GLU A 232 -10.80 15.29 2.59
N THR A 233 -10.55 14.43 1.59
CA THR A 233 -9.24 13.83 1.34
C THR A 233 -8.18 14.90 1.08
N TRP A 234 -8.50 15.90 0.24
CA TRP A 234 -7.61 17.01 -0.07
C TRP A 234 -7.30 17.85 1.15
N LEU A 235 -8.30 18.28 1.91
CA LEU A 235 -8.12 19.09 3.12
C LEU A 235 -7.25 18.36 4.15
N THR A 236 -7.44 17.05 4.29
CA THR A 236 -6.65 16.20 5.17
C THR A 236 -5.17 16.20 4.77
N LEU A 237 -4.86 15.98 3.49
CA LEU A 237 -3.47 15.96 3.01
C LEU A 237 -2.85 17.36 3.02
N LYS A 238 -3.61 18.37 2.60
CA LYS A 238 -3.19 19.77 2.58
C LYS A 238 -2.77 20.24 3.97
N SER A 239 -3.56 19.93 5.00
CA SER A 239 -3.19 20.26 6.38
C SER A 239 -1.85 19.63 6.80
N THR A 240 -1.57 18.40 6.35
CA THR A 240 -0.29 17.73 6.61
C THR A 240 0.86 18.46 5.90
N LEU A 241 0.71 18.79 4.61
CA LEU A 241 1.71 19.52 3.84
C LEU A 241 2.04 20.89 4.45
N GLU A 242 1.01 21.65 4.81
CA GLU A 242 1.16 22.98 5.43
C GLU A 242 1.89 22.92 6.77
N LYS A 243 1.55 21.94 7.62
CA LYS A 243 2.24 21.73 8.91
C LYS A 243 3.70 21.38 8.70
N THR A 244 3.99 20.47 7.77
CA THR A 244 5.36 20.04 7.50
C THR A 244 6.22 21.14 6.88
N SER A 245 5.65 22.03 6.06
CA SER A 245 6.34 23.21 5.54
C SER A 245 6.63 24.27 6.61
N ALA A 246 5.83 24.33 7.68
CA ALA A 246 5.97 25.34 8.74
C ALA A 246 7.00 24.98 9.83
N GLU A 247 7.37 23.70 9.95
CA GLU A 247 8.37 23.16 10.89
C GLU A 247 9.79 23.16 10.34
#